data_AF-A0A7T8JU74-F1
#
_entry.id   AF-A0A7T8JU74-F1
#
_cell.length_a   1.000
_cell.length_b   1.000
_cell.length_c   1.000
_cell.angle_alpha   90.00
_cell.angle_beta   90.00
_cell.angle_gamma   90.00
#
_symmetry.space_group_name_H-M   'P 1'
#
loop_
_entity.id
_entity.type
_entity.pdbx_description
1 polymer ?
#
loop_
_entity_poly.entity_id
_entity_poly.type
_entity_poly.pdbx_seq_one_letter_code
_entity_poly.pdbx_strand_id
1 'polypeptide(L)' 'AIILNDGEERSFSLLKSVLNYQYKNDIESFIVRDGCTLEAYDDSDFSDDGIRVSARNGDLLVNLDDHPNDRYEDLDNDI' A
#
# COMPACT_ATOMS: atom_id res chain seq x y z
N ALA A 1 -0.88 -8.63 -10.74
CA ALA A 1 -0.39 -7.25 -10.58
C ALA A 1 -1.52 -6.29 -10.88
N ILE A 2 -1.93 -5.50 -9.89
CA ILE A 2 -2.88 -4.40 -10.09
C ILE A 2 -2.07 -3.20 -10.59
N ILE A 3 -2.54 -2.56 -11.64
CA ILE A 3 -1.94 -1.34 -12.19
C ILE A 3 -2.99 -0.24 -12.01
N LEU A 4 -2.62 0.85 -11.35
CA LEU A 4 -3.45 2.03 -11.18
C LEU A 4 -3.06 3.07 -12.25
N ASN A 5 -4.03 3.56 -13.01
CA ASN A 5 -3.82 4.67 -13.94
C ASN A 5 -3.90 6.02 -13.21
N ASP A 6 -3.45 7.08 -13.88
CA ASP A 6 -3.51 8.43 -13.32
C ASP A 6 -4.95 8.84 -12.97
N GLY A 7 -5.18 9.22 -11.72
CA GLY A 7 -6.49 9.55 -11.16
C GLY A 7 -7.46 8.37 -10.94
N GLU A 8 -7.02 7.13 -11.14
CA GLU A 8 -7.86 5.94 -10.89
C GLU A 8 -7.91 5.60 -9.39
N GLU A 9 -9.11 5.59 -8.82
CA GLU A 9 -9.36 5.09 -7.47
C GLU A 9 -9.81 3.63 -7.52
N ARG A 10 -9.23 2.78 -6.65
CA ARG A 10 -9.72 1.41 -6.42
C ARG A 10 -9.95 1.16 -4.94
N SER A 11 -11.06 0.49 -4.65
CA SER A 11 -11.45 0.07 -3.31
C SER A 11 -11.76 -1.43 -3.34
N PHE A 12 -11.08 -2.17 -2.48
CA PHE A 12 -11.26 -3.60 -2.31
C PHE A 12 -12.14 -3.81 -1.08
N SER A 13 -13.35 -4.33 -1.29
CA SER A 13 -14.30 -4.58 -0.19
C SER A 13 -15.01 -5.90 -0.42
N LEU A 14 -15.11 -6.70 0.64
CA LEU A 14 -15.83 -7.97 0.65
C LEU A 14 -17.31 -7.80 0.32
N LEU A 15 -17.91 -6.67 0.71
CA LEU A 15 -19.31 -6.35 0.41
C LEU A 15 -19.52 -6.04 -1.08
N LYS A 16 -18.47 -5.60 -1.79
CA LYS A 16 -18.52 -5.28 -3.22
C LYS A 16 -18.25 -6.49 -4.11
N SER A 17 -17.46 -7.47 -3.65
CA SER A 17 -17.23 -8.73 -4.38
C SER A 17 -16.60 -9.79 -3.48
N VAL A 18 -17.09 -11.03 -3.58
CA VAL A 18 -16.49 -12.19 -2.88
C VAL A 18 -15.10 -12.52 -3.45
N LEU A 19 -14.81 -12.11 -4.69
CA LEU A 19 -13.46 -12.20 -5.25
C LEU A 19 -12.46 -11.27 -4.54
N ASN A 20 -12.95 -10.25 -3.82
CA ASN A 20 -12.12 -9.37 -3.01
C ASN A 20 -11.64 -10.02 -1.71
N TYR A 21 -12.06 -11.25 -1.39
CA TYR A 21 -11.45 -12.03 -0.29
C TYR A 21 -9.96 -12.31 -0.52
N GLN A 22 -9.52 -12.36 -1.78
CA GLN A 22 -8.10 -12.55 -2.14
C GLN A 22 -7.31 -11.24 -2.16
N TYR A 23 -7.99 -10.11 -1.93
CA TYR A 23 -7.43 -8.76 -1.90
C TYR A 23 -7.75 -8.08 -0.57
N LYS A 24 -8.06 -8.85 0.49
CA LYS A 24 -7.95 -8.34 1.86
C LYS A 24 -6.47 -7.97 2.08
N ASN A 25 -6.22 -7.06 3.02
CA ASN A 25 -4.94 -6.40 3.33
C ASN A 25 -3.76 -7.37 3.55
N ASP A 26 -3.35 -8.06 2.50
CA ASP A 26 -2.17 -8.92 2.41
C ASP A 26 -1.18 -8.21 1.47
N ILE A 27 -1.04 -6.88 1.55
CA ILE A 27 -0.03 -6.20 0.73
C ILE A 27 1.29 -6.38 1.47
N GLU A 28 2.09 -7.36 1.05
CA GLU A 28 3.38 -7.66 1.72
C GLU A 28 4.51 -6.77 1.18
N SER A 29 4.32 -6.20 -0.02
CA SER A 29 5.32 -5.33 -0.65
C SER A 29 4.74 -4.47 -1.78
N PHE A 30 5.43 -3.35 -2.06
CA PHE A 30 5.14 -2.51 -3.22
C PHE A 30 6.41 -1.94 -3.84
N ILE A 31 6.30 -1.50 -5.10
CA ILE A 31 7.39 -0.82 -5.82
C ILE A 31 6.95 0.61 -6.15
N VAL A 32 7.76 1.59 -5.73
CA VAL A 32 7.62 2.99 -6.12
C VAL A 32 8.54 3.26 -7.30
N ARG A 33 7.98 3.68 -8.44
CA ARG A 33 8.78 4.00 -9.63
C ARG A 33 9.65 5.23 -9.42
N ASP A 34 10.81 5.27 -10.08
CA ASP A 34 11.73 6.41 -10.01
C ASP A 34 11.01 7.75 -10.28
N GLY A 35 11.26 8.73 -9.41
CA GLY A 35 10.61 10.05 -9.46
C GLY A 35 9.21 10.10 -8.85
N CYS A 36 8.61 8.98 -8.46
CA CYS A 36 7.34 8.96 -7.75
C CYS A 36 7.53 9.02 -6.22
N THR A 37 6.46 9.46 -5.56
CA THR A 37 6.30 9.34 -4.10
C THR A 37 5.01 8.61 -3.83
N LEU A 38 5.07 7.57 -2.99
CA LEU A 38 3.90 6.91 -2.44
C LEU A 38 3.68 7.40 -1.01
N GLU A 39 2.44 7.64 -0.67
CA GLU A 39 1.98 7.85 0.69
C GLU A 39 0.87 6.83 0.94
N ALA A 40 1.00 6.04 1.99
CA ALA A 40 0.08 4.97 2.34
C ALA A 40 -0.32 5.10 3.82
N TYR A 41 -1.58 4.80 4.08
CA TYR A 41 -2.24 4.91 5.38
C TYR A 41 -2.91 3.59 5.68
N ASP A 42 -3.03 3.28 6.96
CA ASP A 42 -3.77 2.12 7.45
C ASP A 42 -5.29 2.34 7.33
N ASP A 43 -5.75 3.57 7.59
CA ASP A 43 -7.16 3.94 7.48
C ASP A 43 -7.58 4.42 6.07
N SER A 44 -8.90 4.38 5.85
CA SER A 44 -9.52 4.76 4.57
C SER A 44 -9.81 6.26 4.41
N ASP A 45 -9.69 7.03 5.50
CA ASP A 45 -9.93 8.47 5.54
C ASP A 45 -8.63 9.29 5.53
N PHE A 46 -7.49 8.61 5.35
CA PHE A 46 -6.15 9.21 5.28
C PHE A 46 -5.81 9.99 6.56
N SER A 47 -6.38 9.56 7.68
CA SER A 47 -6.05 10.09 8.99
C SER A 47 -4.88 9.31 9.61
N ASP A 48 -4.37 9.79 10.73
CA ASP A 48 -3.27 9.15 11.47
C ASP A 48 -1.89 9.04 10.76
N ASP A 49 -1.00 8.24 11.36
CA ASP A 49 0.40 8.07 10.95
C ASP A 49 0.47 7.07 9.79
N GLY A 50 0.91 7.53 8.62
CA GLY A 50 1.19 6.68 7.45
C GLY A 50 2.69 6.54 7.15
N ILE A 51 3.00 5.83 6.06
CA ILE A 51 4.34 5.85 5.46
C ILE A 51 4.36 6.76 4.24
N ARG A 52 5.47 7.48 4.07
CA ARG A 52 5.74 8.27 2.87
C ARG A 52 7.12 7.93 2.32
N VAL A 53 7.17 7.41 1.10
CA VAL A 53 8.39 6.90 0.48
C VAL A 53 8.58 7.50 -0.90
N SER A 54 9.78 8.03 -1.17
CA SER A 54 10.14 8.64 -2.45
C SER A 54 11.29 7.89 -3.11
N ALA A 55 11.10 7.46 -4.36
CA ALA A 55 12.15 6.87 -5.19
C ALA A 55 12.94 7.99 -5.89
N ARG A 56 14.26 8.07 -5.64
CA ARG A 56 15.11 9.17 -6.14
C ARG A 56 16.34 8.73 -6.94
N ASN A 57 16.57 7.43 -7.10
CA ASN A 57 17.74 6.87 -7.79
C ASN A 57 17.39 5.50 -8.42
N GLY A 58 16.27 5.43 -9.13
CA GLY A 58 15.69 4.18 -9.63
C GLY A 58 14.49 3.70 -8.80
N ASP A 59 13.83 2.66 -9.30
CA ASP A 59 12.67 2.06 -8.65
C ASP A 59 13.02 1.56 -7.24
N LEU A 60 12.12 1.81 -6.29
CA LEU A 60 12.27 1.45 -4.89
C LEU A 60 11.29 0.33 -4.55
N LEU A 61 11.81 -0.87 -4.29
CA LEU A 61 11.06 -1.97 -3.68
C LEU A 61 11.01 -1.74 -2.17
N VAL A 62 9.80 -1.72 -1.62
CA VAL A 62 9.53 -1.68 -0.18
C VAL A 62 8.84 -3.00 0.18
N ASN A 63 9.43 -3.72 1.11
CA ASN A 63 8.84 -4.90 1.72
C ASN A 63 8.31 -4.50 3.09
N LEU A 64 7.06 -4.84 3.40
CA LEU A 64 6.36 -4.43 4.62
C LEU A 64 6.64 -5.45 5.74
N ASP A 65 6.64 -6.74 5.45
CA ASP A 65 6.83 -7.85 6.41
C ASP A 65 8.18 -7.85 7.15
N ASP A 66 9.25 -7.38 6.50
CA ASP A 66 10.63 -7.43 7.04
C ASP A 66 11.22 -6.02 7.23
N HIS A 67 10.35 -5.00 7.32
CA HIS A 67 10.81 -3.64 7.49
C HIS A 67 11.13 -3.36 8.98
N PRO A 68 12.32 -2.86 9.33
CA PRO A 68 12.70 -2.62 10.73
C PRO A 68 11.97 -1.44 11.40
N ASN A 69 10.94 -0.87 10.76
CA ASN A 69 10.18 0.27 11.25
C ASN A 69 8.76 -0.24 11.50
N ASP A 70 8.31 -0.13 12.75
CA ASP A 70 7.02 -0.59 13.25
C ASP A 70 5.83 -0.04 12.45
N ARG A 71 5.94 1.19 11.92
CA ARG A 71 4.91 1.79 11.05
C ARG A 71 4.61 1.01 9.76
N TYR A 72 5.51 0.11 9.35
CA TYR A 72 5.32 -0.74 8.19
C TYR A 72 4.62 -2.05 8.57
N GLU A 73 4.78 -2.52 9.81
CA GLU A 73 4.07 -3.70 10.34
C GLU A 73 2.57 -3.40 10.47
N ASP A 74 2.22 -2.17 10.87
CA ASP A 74 0.83 -1.71 10.99
C ASP A 74 0.09 -1.72 9.64
N LEU A 75 0.80 -1.54 8.52
CA LEU A 75 0.20 -1.54 7.17
C LEU A 75 -0.04 -2.95 6.60
N ASP A 76 0.60 -3.96 7.17
CA ASP A 76 0.37 -5.39 6.85
C ASP A 76 -0.64 -6.03 7.84
N ASN A 77 -0.83 -5.44 9.02
CA ASN A 77 -1.62 -6.04 10.10
C ASN A 77 -2.87 -5.23 10.45
N ASP A 78 -3.86 -5.07 9.55
CA ASP A 78 -5.24 -4.85 10.02
C ASP A 78 -6.39 -5.23 9.06
N ILE A 79 -7.52 -5.65 9.67
CA ILE A 79 -8.62 -6.55 9.20
C ILE A 79 -9.58 -6.02 8.11
#